data_AF-A0A5R9EXB9-F1
#
_entry.id   AF-A0A5R9EXB9-F1
#
_cell.length_a   1.000
_cell.length_b   1.000
_cell.length_c   1.000
_cell.angle_alpha   90.00
_cell.angle_beta   90.00
_cell.angle_gamma   90.00
#
_symmetry.space_group_name_H-M   'P 1'
#
loop_
_entity.id
_entity.type
_entity.pdbx_description
1 polymer ?
#
loop_
_entity_poly.entity_id
_entity_poly.type
_entity_poly.pdbx_seq_one_letter_code
_entity_poly.pdbx_strand_id
1 'polypeptide(L)'
;MLTKRLGVASYYSVVIVVVYLILSKLTLVKGLKPLITDSPTVLVRGGDIDEEGLRKVHLSLEQLLGILRHKGYTNVSDLEIVVMEENGSISAIPKSDKRPLQPSDLYMSPSPAFIPIPLIMDGHIVHHNLKYLEKDEVWLYDQMKSYSLDRDQLHQVTLGTFNQKGFLEIDTNNPSDHRQGMYNYKPGDEN
;
A
#
# COMPACT_ATOMS: atom_id res chain seq x y z
N MET A 1 46.07 8.88 23.35
CA MET A 1 45.60 8.76 21.95
C MET A 1 44.07 8.73 21.82
N LEU A 2 43.34 8.07 22.73
CA LEU A 2 41.88 7.91 22.65
C LEU A 2 41.10 9.24 22.77
N THR A 3 41.50 10.14 23.67
CA THR A 3 40.84 11.43 23.90
C THR A 3 40.92 12.41 22.73
N LYS A 4 42.03 12.39 21.97
CA LYS A 4 42.17 13.20 20.74
C LYS A 4 41.24 12.70 19.63
N ARG A 5 41.02 11.39 19.52
CA ARG A 5 40.06 10.81 18.58
C ARG A 5 38.61 11.13 18.96
N LEU A 6 38.32 11.16 20.26
CA LEU A 6 37.00 11.55 20.78
C LEU A 6 36.65 13.01 20.46
N GLY A 7 37.60 13.94 20.65
CA GLY A 7 37.38 15.36 20.33
C GLY A 7 37.12 15.60 18.85
N VAL A 8 37.82 14.88 17.97
CA VAL A 8 37.63 14.97 16.52
C VAL A 8 36.26 14.39 16.11
N ALA A 9 35.84 13.26 16.71
CA ALA A 9 34.51 12.69 16.47
C ALA A 9 33.39 13.64 16.89
N SER A 10 33.49 14.23 18.10
CA SER A 10 32.50 15.21 18.57
C SER A 10 32.45 16.45 17.67
N TYR A 11 33.60 16.91 17.17
CA TYR A 11 33.66 18.01 16.21
C TYR A 11 32.90 17.70 14.91
N TYR A 12 33.16 16.55 14.28
CA TYR A 12 32.45 16.15 13.06
C TYR A 12 30.95 15.97 13.29
N SER A 13 30.54 15.40 14.43
CA SER A 13 29.12 15.28 14.79
C SER A 13 28.44 16.64 14.90
N VAL A 14 29.08 17.61 15.56
CA VAL A 14 28.55 18.97 15.66
C VAL A 14 28.48 19.64 14.28
N VAL A 15 29.50 19.48 13.44
CA VAL A 15 29.50 20.03 12.07
C VAL A 15 28.36 19.43 11.24
N ILE A 16 28.15 18.10 11.28
CA ILE A 16 27.06 17.44 10.56
C ILE A 16 25.70 17.94 11.04
N VAL A 17 25.50 18.08 12.36
CA VAL A 17 24.24 18.60 12.93
C VAL A 17 24.00 20.04 12.49
N VAL A 18 25.03 20.90 12.52
CA VAL A 18 24.91 22.29 12.06
C VAL A 18 24.57 22.36 10.58
N VAL A 19 25.26 21.57 9.73
CA VAL A 19 24.96 21.49 8.29
C VAL A 19 23.52 21.00 8.06
N TYR A 20 23.08 19.98 8.78
CA TYR A 20 21.70 19.47 8.71
C TYR A 20 20.67 20.54 9.08
N LEU A 21 20.89 21.27 10.18
CA LEU A 21 19.98 22.35 10.61
C LEU A 21 19.93 23.50 9.59
N ILE A 22 21.07 23.86 9.00
CA ILE A 22 21.14 24.87 7.94
C ILE A 22 20.35 24.41 6.72
N LEU A 23 20.59 23.19 6.23
CA LEU A 23 19.87 22.63 5.07
C LEU A 23 18.36 22.58 5.34
N SER A 24 17.93 22.10 6.51
CA SER A 24 16.52 22.02 6.91
C SER A 24 15.83 23.38 6.93
N LYS A 25 16.50 24.43 7.44
CA LYS A 25 15.96 25.79 7.43
C LYS A 25 15.93 26.38 6.02
N LEU A 26 16.90 26.03 5.17
CA LEU A 26 16.97 26.50 3.79
C LEU A 26 15.80 25.96 2.94
N THR A 27 15.39 24.71 3.16
CA THR A 27 14.23 24.09 2.49
C THR A 27 12.90 24.81 2.77
N LEU A 28 12.79 25.50 3.92
CA LEU A 28 11.58 26.25 4.32
C LEU A 28 11.50 27.66 3.71
N VAL A 29 12.57 28.14 3.07
CA VAL A 29 12.60 29.46 2.42
C VAL A 29 11.85 29.37 1.08
N LYS A 30 10.67 30.01 1.00
CA LYS A 30 9.78 29.96 -0.18
C LYS A 30 10.48 30.29 -1.51
N GLY A 31 11.47 31.18 -1.51
CA GLY A 31 12.24 31.55 -2.70
C GLY A 31 13.30 30.54 -3.13
N LEU A 32 13.77 29.68 -2.21
CA LEU A 32 14.74 28.61 -2.50
C LEU A 32 14.06 27.25 -2.71
N LYS A 33 12.78 27.13 -2.34
CA LYS A 33 11.99 25.92 -2.53
C LYS A 33 11.99 25.40 -3.98
N PRO A 34 11.86 26.22 -5.04
CA PRO A 34 11.95 25.73 -6.43
C PRO A 34 13.35 25.25 -6.86
N LEU A 35 14.39 25.65 -6.12
CA LEU A 35 15.78 25.25 -6.37
C LEU A 35 16.16 23.98 -5.58
N ILE A 36 15.42 23.67 -4.52
CA ILE A 36 15.68 22.55 -3.59
C ILE A 36 14.64 21.42 -3.73
N THR A 37 13.41 21.75 -4.11
CA THR A 37 12.30 20.80 -4.28
C THR A 37 12.03 20.61 -5.76
N ASP A 38 12.18 19.38 -6.22
CA ASP A 38 11.86 19.02 -7.60
C ASP A 38 10.37 19.22 -7.85
N SER A 39 10.07 19.94 -8.93
CA SER A 39 8.71 20.06 -9.45
C SER A 39 8.32 18.80 -10.19
N PRO A 40 7.03 18.39 -10.16
CA PRO A 40 6.57 17.27 -10.96
C PRO A 40 7.00 17.45 -12.41
N THR A 41 7.66 16.45 -12.98
CA THR A 41 8.26 16.54 -14.32
C THR A 41 7.65 15.48 -15.22
N VAL A 42 7.11 15.92 -16.35
CA VAL A 42 6.54 15.03 -17.36
C VAL A 42 7.69 14.31 -18.05
N LEU A 43 7.56 12.98 -18.18
CA LEU A 43 8.54 12.09 -18.82
C LEU A 43 7.98 11.47 -20.11
N VAL A 44 6.66 11.36 -20.23
CA VAL A 44 5.96 10.88 -21.42
C VAL A 44 4.67 11.68 -21.57
N ARG A 45 4.32 12.06 -22.80
CA ARG A 45 3.05 12.71 -23.13
C ARG A 45 2.51 12.19 -24.45
N GLY A 46 1.25 11.75 -24.48
CA GLY A 46 0.60 11.22 -25.67
C GLY A 46 1.21 9.93 -26.22
N GLY A 47 2.11 9.30 -25.46
CA GLY A 47 2.88 8.12 -25.88
C GLY A 47 4.30 8.44 -26.36
N ASP A 48 4.70 9.71 -26.38
CA ASP A 48 6.03 10.16 -26.78
C ASP A 48 6.87 10.49 -25.53
N ILE A 49 8.14 10.08 -25.55
CA ILE A 49 9.08 10.29 -24.45
C ILE A 49 9.61 11.73 -24.48
N ASP A 50 9.60 12.39 -23.33
CA ASP A 50 10.16 13.72 -23.12
C ASP A 50 11.63 13.59 -22.68
N GLU A 51 12.56 13.65 -23.65
CA GLU A 51 14.00 13.57 -23.39
C GLU A 51 14.51 14.72 -22.50
N GLU A 52 13.91 15.91 -22.61
CA GLU A 52 14.27 17.04 -21.74
C GLU A 52 13.83 16.80 -20.31
N GLY A 53 12.62 16.25 -20.14
CA GLY A 53 12.09 15.79 -18.86
C GLY A 53 13.00 14.75 -18.21
N LEU A 54 13.39 13.70 -18.95
CA LEU A 54 14.34 12.68 -18.50
C LEU A 54 15.68 13.27 -18.06
N ARG A 55 16.25 14.18 -18.87
CA ARG A 55 17.51 14.85 -18.55
C ARG A 55 17.40 15.71 -17.29
N LYS A 56 16.28 16.44 -17.12
CA LYS A 56 16.05 17.29 -15.95
C LYS A 56 16.07 16.49 -14.64
N VAL A 57 15.49 15.28 -14.66
CA VAL A 57 15.43 14.40 -13.48
C VAL A 57 16.55 13.35 -13.41
N HIS A 58 17.54 13.44 -14.30
CA HIS A 58 18.68 12.50 -14.37
C HIS A 58 18.24 11.03 -14.48
N LEU A 59 17.16 10.76 -15.20
CA LEU A 59 16.62 9.40 -15.41
C LEU A 59 16.98 8.91 -16.82
N SER A 60 17.57 7.72 -16.93
CA SER A 60 17.84 7.09 -18.21
C SER A 60 16.56 6.49 -18.82
N LEU A 61 16.55 6.33 -20.14
CA LEU A 61 15.44 5.68 -20.84
C LEU A 61 15.23 4.24 -20.33
N GLU A 62 16.31 3.49 -20.14
CA GLU A 62 16.27 2.11 -19.63
C GLU A 62 15.67 2.04 -18.23
N GLN A 63 15.99 3.01 -17.36
CA GLN A 63 15.40 3.13 -16.03
C GLN A 63 13.91 3.42 -16.11
N LEU A 64 13.49 4.39 -16.94
CA LEU A 64 12.07 4.68 -17.17
C LEU A 64 11.32 3.42 -17.61
N LEU A 65 11.83 2.74 -18.65
CA LEU A 65 11.20 1.52 -19.18
C LEU A 65 11.17 0.38 -18.16
N GLY A 66 12.21 0.26 -17.31
CA GLY A 66 12.22 -0.68 -16.19
C GLY A 66 11.13 -0.40 -15.16
N ILE A 67 10.96 0.86 -14.79
CA ILE A 67 9.94 1.30 -13.83
C ILE A 67 8.53 1.09 -14.41
N LEU A 68 8.31 1.44 -15.67
CA LEU A 68 7.03 1.23 -16.35
C LEU A 68 6.67 -0.25 -16.41
N ARG A 69 7.64 -1.13 -16.72
CA ARG A 69 7.45 -2.58 -16.73
C ARG A 69 7.09 -3.12 -15.35
N HIS A 70 7.75 -2.65 -14.30
CA HIS A 70 7.40 -3.02 -12.92
C HIS A 70 5.95 -2.59 -12.56
N LYS A 71 5.45 -1.51 -13.16
CA LYS A 71 4.06 -1.05 -13.01
C LYS A 71 3.06 -1.76 -13.94
N GLY A 72 3.52 -2.69 -14.77
CA GLY A 72 2.68 -3.44 -15.70
C GLY A 72 2.51 -2.81 -17.08
N TYR A 73 3.23 -1.73 -17.40
CA TYR A 73 3.18 -1.07 -18.71
C TYR A 73 4.38 -1.50 -19.57
N THR A 74 4.10 -2.10 -20.73
CA THR A 74 5.15 -2.59 -21.65
C THR A 74 5.46 -1.62 -22.77
N ASN A 75 4.44 -0.90 -23.28
CA ASN A 75 4.60 0.05 -24.37
C ASN A 75 4.33 1.47 -23.89
N VAL A 76 5.27 2.37 -24.18
CA VAL A 76 5.11 3.80 -23.85
C VAL A 76 3.98 4.44 -24.65
N SER A 77 3.76 4.00 -25.90
CA SER A 77 2.70 4.53 -26.76
C SER A 77 1.27 4.30 -26.25
N ASP A 78 1.09 3.37 -25.31
CA ASP A 78 -0.19 3.10 -24.65
C ASP A 78 -0.46 4.06 -23.47
N LEU A 79 0.52 4.90 -23.11
CA LEU A 79 0.43 5.85 -22.00
C LEU A 79 0.05 7.25 -22.48
N GLU A 80 -0.87 7.88 -21.78
CA GLU A 80 -1.27 9.26 -22.02
C GLU A 80 -0.29 10.23 -21.36
N ILE A 81 0.09 9.95 -20.12
CA ILE A 81 1.08 10.76 -19.41
C ILE A 81 1.86 9.92 -18.41
N VAL A 82 3.16 10.21 -18.30
CA VAL A 82 4.03 9.70 -17.22
C VAL A 82 4.69 10.90 -16.55
N VAL A 83 4.65 10.94 -15.23
CA VAL A 83 5.14 12.06 -14.42
C VAL A 83 6.04 11.52 -13.32
N MET A 84 7.20 12.13 -13.12
CA MET A 84 7.96 12.01 -11.88
C MET A 84 7.42 13.00 -10.87
N GLU A 85 6.91 12.50 -9.75
CA GLU A 85 6.35 13.28 -8.65
C GLU A 85 7.46 13.85 -7.74
N GLU A 86 7.12 14.84 -6.89
CA GLU A 86 8.07 15.51 -6.00
C GLU A 86 8.77 14.55 -5.01
N ASN A 87 8.13 13.41 -4.71
CA ASN A 87 8.68 12.37 -3.83
C ASN A 87 9.59 11.36 -4.56
N GLY A 88 9.87 11.59 -5.85
CA GLY A 88 10.67 10.69 -6.70
C GLY A 88 9.92 9.47 -7.23
N SER A 89 8.63 9.31 -6.90
CA SER A 89 7.81 8.24 -7.47
C SER A 89 7.37 8.58 -8.89
N ILE A 90 7.12 7.56 -9.70
CA ILE A 90 6.61 7.73 -11.07
C ILE A 90 5.13 7.37 -11.11
N SER A 91 4.31 8.31 -11.57
CA SER A 91 2.91 8.10 -11.92
C SER A 91 2.80 7.83 -13.42
N ALA A 92 2.00 6.84 -13.82
CA ALA A 92 1.78 6.50 -15.21
C ALA A 92 0.29 6.29 -15.45
N ILE A 93 -0.27 7.07 -16.38
CA ILE A 93 -1.69 7.03 -16.71
C ILE A 93 -1.82 6.51 -18.14
N PRO A 94 -2.47 5.35 -18.34
CA PRO A 94 -2.74 4.80 -19.67
C PRO A 94 -3.78 5.63 -20.41
N LYS A 95 -3.76 5.53 -21.75
CA LYS A 95 -4.81 6.09 -22.61
C LYS A 95 -6.17 5.49 -22.26
N SER A 96 -7.24 6.22 -22.58
CA SER A 96 -8.61 5.83 -22.20
C SER A 96 -9.05 4.46 -22.77
N ASP A 97 -8.50 4.06 -23.91
CA ASP A 97 -8.72 2.77 -24.57
C ASP A 97 -7.74 1.67 -24.11
N LYS A 98 -6.75 2.02 -23.28
CA LYS A 98 -5.72 1.10 -22.75
C LYS A 98 -5.83 0.88 -21.24
N ARG A 99 -6.57 1.72 -20.52
CA ARG A 99 -6.83 1.58 -19.08
C ARG A 99 -7.72 0.37 -18.78
N PRO A 100 -7.65 -0.20 -17.56
CA PRO A 100 -8.62 -1.21 -17.13
C PRO A 100 -10.07 -0.72 -17.28
N LEU A 101 -10.96 -1.65 -17.64
CA LEU A 101 -12.40 -1.37 -17.72
C LEU A 101 -12.93 -0.94 -16.36
N GLN A 102 -13.67 0.17 -16.36
CA GLN A 102 -14.43 0.63 -15.20
C GLN A 102 -15.90 0.22 -15.39
N PRO A 103 -16.66 -0.07 -14.30
CA PRO A 103 -18.07 -0.45 -14.41
C PRO A 103 -18.92 0.53 -15.22
N SER A 104 -18.59 1.83 -15.17
CA SER A 104 -19.24 2.89 -15.96
C SER A 104 -19.08 2.72 -17.47
N ASP A 105 -17.97 2.14 -17.94
CA ASP A 105 -17.74 1.89 -19.38
C ASP A 105 -18.73 0.84 -19.93
N LEU A 106 -19.26 0.00 -19.04
CA LEU A 106 -20.25 -1.04 -19.33
C LEU A 106 -21.66 -0.63 -18.88
N TYR A 107 -21.87 0.65 -18.52
CA TYR A 107 -23.13 1.16 -17.99
C TYR A 107 -23.65 0.39 -16.76
N MET A 108 -22.74 -0.17 -15.95
CA MET A 108 -23.05 -0.85 -14.70
C MET A 108 -23.03 0.12 -13.52
N SER A 109 -23.93 -0.10 -12.57
CA SER A 109 -23.98 0.63 -11.30
C SER A 109 -23.77 -0.36 -10.14
N PRO A 110 -22.50 -0.68 -9.79
CA PRO A 110 -22.22 -1.63 -8.71
C PRO A 110 -22.69 -1.07 -7.36
N SER A 111 -23.01 -1.96 -6.43
CA SER A 111 -23.27 -1.60 -5.04
C SER A 111 -22.07 -0.86 -4.43
N PRO A 112 -22.30 0.01 -3.41
CA PRO A 112 -21.21 0.69 -2.72
C PRO A 112 -20.14 -0.29 -2.23
N ALA A 113 -18.88 0.15 -2.31
CA ALA A 113 -17.77 -0.61 -1.75
C ALA A 113 -18.00 -0.85 -0.27
N PHE A 114 -17.79 -2.09 0.17
CA PHE A 114 -17.96 -2.50 1.55
C PHE A 114 -16.64 -3.02 2.08
N ILE A 115 -16.23 -2.54 3.24
CA ILE A 115 -15.03 -2.97 3.94
C ILE A 115 -15.46 -3.92 5.07
N PRO A 116 -15.10 -5.21 5.02
CA PRO A 116 -15.39 -6.14 6.10
C PRO A 116 -14.85 -5.64 7.44
N ILE A 117 -15.69 -5.72 8.47
CA ILE A 117 -15.35 -5.22 9.81
C ILE A 117 -14.96 -6.40 10.68
N PRO A 118 -13.72 -6.47 11.19
CA PRO A 118 -13.29 -7.58 12.05
C PRO A 118 -14.09 -7.61 13.36
N LEU A 119 -14.67 -8.75 13.68
CA LEU A 119 -15.38 -9.02 14.93
C LEU A 119 -14.63 -9.99 15.83
N ILE A 120 -13.83 -10.88 15.24
CA ILE A 120 -12.92 -11.79 15.95
C ILE A 120 -11.55 -11.71 15.27
N MET A 121 -10.48 -11.59 16.06
CA MET A 121 -9.09 -11.64 15.57
C MET A 121 -8.27 -12.49 16.54
N ASP A 122 -7.57 -13.50 16.02
CA ASP A 122 -6.72 -14.42 16.79
C ASP A 122 -7.42 -14.98 18.04
N GLY A 123 -8.68 -15.37 17.87
CA GLY A 123 -9.51 -15.91 18.94
C GLY A 123 -9.99 -14.91 19.98
N HIS A 124 -9.87 -13.61 19.72
CA HIS A 124 -10.33 -12.54 20.60
C HIS A 124 -11.44 -11.71 19.96
N ILE A 125 -12.49 -11.41 20.73
CA ILE A 125 -13.61 -10.57 20.26
C ILE A 125 -13.18 -9.10 20.23
N VAL A 126 -13.45 -8.44 19.10
CA VAL A 126 -13.20 -7.01 18.90
C VAL A 126 -14.45 -6.22 19.34
N HIS A 127 -14.64 -6.06 20.65
CA HIS A 127 -15.87 -5.47 21.22
C HIS A 127 -16.18 -4.06 20.70
N HIS A 128 -15.17 -3.25 20.37
CA HIS A 128 -15.38 -1.93 19.78
C HIS A 128 -16.14 -2.00 18.45
N ASN A 129 -15.84 -3.01 17.62
CA ASN A 129 -16.46 -3.18 16.31
C ASN A 129 -17.88 -3.74 16.44
N LEU A 130 -18.13 -4.62 17.41
CA LEU A 130 -19.50 -5.02 17.77
C LEU A 130 -20.34 -3.81 18.17
N LYS A 131 -19.83 -2.96 19.06
CA LYS A 131 -20.51 -1.74 19.49
C LYS A 131 -20.76 -0.79 18.32
N TYR A 132 -19.78 -0.61 17.44
CA TYR A 132 -19.91 0.22 16.24
C TYR A 132 -21.03 -0.28 15.31
N LEU A 133 -21.23 -1.61 15.24
CA LEU A 133 -22.28 -2.25 14.44
C LEU A 133 -23.62 -2.42 15.19
N GLU A 134 -23.71 -1.87 16.42
CA GLU A 134 -24.86 -2.06 17.31
C GLU A 134 -25.22 -3.55 17.49
N LYS A 135 -24.18 -4.40 17.53
CA LYS A 135 -24.28 -5.84 17.82
C LYS A 135 -23.70 -6.12 19.20
N ASP A 136 -24.15 -7.22 19.77
CA ASP A 136 -23.62 -7.75 21.03
C ASP A 136 -22.94 -9.11 20.78
N GLU A 137 -22.31 -9.63 21.83
CA GLU A 137 -21.70 -10.95 21.79
C GLU A 137 -22.73 -12.06 21.58
N VAL A 138 -23.98 -11.87 22.02
CA VAL A 138 -25.04 -12.86 21.84
C VAL A 138 -25.28 -13.08 20.34
N TRP A 139 -25.40 -12.00 19.58
CA TRP A 139 -25.49 -12.02 18.13
C TRP A 139 -24.25 -12.69 17.51
N LEU A 140 -23.04 -12.34 17.97
CA LEU A 140 -21.80 -12.91 17.44
C LEU A 140 -21.76 -14.43 17.61
N TYR A 141 -22.04 -14.92 18.82
CA TYR A 141 -22.03 -16.36 19.09
C TYR A 141 -23.17 -17.10 18.38
N ASP A 142 -24.31 -16.44 18.15
CA ASP A 142 -25.38 -17.03 17.34
C ASP A 142 -24.94 -17.22 15.88
N GLN A 143 -24.22 -16.25 15.31
CA GLN A 143 -23.63 -16.39 13.99
C GLN A 143 -22.57 -17.50 13.92
N MET A 144 -21.74 -17.65 14.96
CA MET A 144 -20.71 -18.70 15.01
C MET A 144 -21.30 -20.12 14.95
N LYS A 145 -22.52 -20.35 15.45
CA LYS A 145 -23.18 -21.66 15.38
C LYS A 145 -23.41 -22.16 13.96
N SER A 146 -23.57 -21.25 12.99
CA SER A 146 -23.69 -21.64 11.58
C SER A 146 -22.43 -22.34 11.04
N TYR A 147 -21.29 -22.13 11.72
CA TYR A 147 -20.01 -22.78 11.46
C TYR A 147 -19.75 -23.95 12.42
N SER A 148 -20.74 -24.39 13.19
CA SER A 148 -20.59 -25.42 14.24
C SER A 148 -19.53 -25.07 15.29
N LEU A 149 -19.35 -23.78 15.57
CA LEU A 149 -18.43 -23.27 16.58
C LEU A 149 -19.19 -22.72 17.77
N ASP A 150 -18.77 -23.13 18.97
CA ASP A 150 -19.28 -22.61 20.24
C ASP A 150 -18.32 -21.59 20.88
N ARG A 151 -18.77 -20.98 21.99
CA ARG A 151 -18.00 -19.98 22.75
C ARG A 151 -16.61 -20.48 23.15
N ASP A 152 -16.52 -21.74 23.55
CA ASP A 152 -15.28 -22.33 24.02
C ASP A 152 -14.26 -22.54 22.89
N GLN A 153 -14.72 -22.54 21.64
CA GLN A 153 -13.90 -22.70 20.44
C GLN A 153 -13.47 -21.37 19.82
N LEU A 154 -13.72 -20.24 20.48
CA LEU A 154 -13.33 -18.92 19.97
C LEU A 154 -11.83 -18.88 19.62
N HIS A 155 -10.97 -19.52 20.41
CA HIS A 155 -9.52 -19.64 20.17
C HIS A 155 -9.11 -20.32 18.85
N GLN A 156 -10.05 -20.99 18.16
CA GLN A 156 -9.84 -21.64 16.87
C GLN A 156 -10.10 -20.67 15.70
N VAL A 157 -10.73 -19.52 15.95
CA VAL A 157 -11.05 -18.51 14.94
C VAL A 157 -9.85 -17.59 14.73
N THR A 158 -9.25 -17.64 13.53
CA THR A 158 -8.19 -16.70 13.12
C THR A 158 -8.79 -15.33 12.85
N LEU A 159 -9.87 -15.29 12.08
CA LEU A 159 -10.53 -14.05 11.66
C LEU A 159 -12.04 -14.27 11.51
N GLY A 160 -12.83 -13.45 12.18
CA GLY A 160 -14.27 -13.34 11.96
C GLY A 160 -14.60 -11.93 11.48
N THR A 161 -15.23 -11.77 10.32
CA THR A 161 -15.59 -10.44 9.77
C THR A 161 -17.08 -10.31 9.52
N PHE A 162 -17.60 -9.11 9.75
CA PHE A 162 -18.94 -8.73 9.32
C PHE A 162 -18.90 -8.32 7.84
N ASN A 163 -19.65 -9.02 6.99
CA ASN A 163 -19.65 -8.79 5.54
C ASN A 163 -20.81 -7.90 5.06
N GLN A 164 -20.81 -7.54 3.77
CA GLN A 164 -21.81 -6.64 3.18
C GLN A 164 -23.23 -7.18 3.26
N LYS A 165 -23.39 -8.50 3.34
CA LYS A 165 -24.67 -9.19 3.43
C LYS A 165 -25.24 -9.17 4.86
N GLY A 166 -24.46 -8.69 5.83
CA GLY A 166 -24.86 -8.61 7.23
C GLY A 166 -24.59 -9.87 8.05
N PHE A 167 -23.74 -10.77 7.54
CA PHE A 167 -23.40 -12.03 8.20
C PHE A 167 -21.95 -12.04 8.67
N LEU A 168 -21.66 -12.90 9.65
CA LEU A 168 -20.30 -13.22 10.07
C LEU A 168 -19.69 -14.22 9.08
N GLU A 169 -18.49 -13.92 8.60
CA GLU A 169 -17.66 -14.82 7.81
C GLU A 169 -16.42 -15.18 8.64
N ILE A 170 -16.18 -16.48 8.83
CA ILE A 170 -15.15 -17.01 9.73
C ILE A 170 -14.08 -17.75 8.93
N ASP A 171 -12.83 -17.43 9.23
CA ASP A 171 -11.63 -18.20 8.91
C ASP A 171 -11.07 -18.82 10.20
N THR A 172 -10.79 -20.12 10.18
CA THR A 172 -10.28 -20.87 11.35
C THR A 172 -8.82 -21.27 11.15
N ASN A 173 -8.13 -21.56 12.25
CA ASN A 173 -6.74 -22.05 12.21
C ASN A 173 -6.64 -23.55 11.88
N ASN A 174 -7.70 -24.18 11.38
CA ASN A 174 -7.74 -25.60 11.11
C ASN A 174 -7.01 -25.96 9.80
N PRO A 175 -5.93 -26.77 9.85
CA PRO A 175 -5.18 -27.16 8.65
C PRO A 175 -5.99 -27.95 7.61
N SER A 176 -7.18 -28.45 7.97
CA SER A 176 -8.06 -29.15 7.04
C SER A 176 -8.91 -28.23 6.15
N ASP A 177 -9.11 -26.95 6.52
CA ASP A 177 -9.76 -25.95 5.65
C ASP A 177 -8.86 -25.57 4.47
N HIS A 178 -7.54 -25.63 4.64
CA HIS A 178 -6.56 -25.35 3.58
C HIS A 178 -6.39 -26.49 2.56
N ARG A 179 -7.02 -27.67 2.79
CA ARG A 179 -6.85 -28.85 1.91
C ARG A 179 -7.78 -28.88 0.69
N GLN A 180 -8.63 -27.88 0.51
CA GLN A 180 -9.56 -27.82 -0.64
C GLN A 180 -8.99 -27.08 -1.86
N GLY A 181 -7.72 -26.68 -1.85
CA GLY A 181 -7.03 -26.17 -3.03
C GLY A 181 -6.50 -27.31 -3.92
N MET A 182 -6.43 -27.07 -5.24
CA MET A 182 -5.87 -28.02 -6.23
C MET A 182 -4.37 -28.33 -6.04
N TYR A 183 -3.73 -27.72 -5.05
CA TYR A 183 -2.30 -27.80 -4.79
C TYR A 183 -2.06 -28.34 -3.38
N ASN A 184 -1.19 -29.35 -3.24
CA ASN A 184 -0.76 -29.96 -1.97
C ASN A 184 0.17 -29.05 -1.14
N TYR A 185 -0.04 -27.73 -1.20
CA TYR A 185 0.76 -26.78 -0.45
C TYR A 185 0.50 -26.94 1.05
N LYS A 186 1.59 -27.07 1.83
CA LYS A 186 1.56 -27.09 3.29
C LYS A 186 2.20 -25.80 3.83
N PRO A 187 1.40 -24.78 4.17
CA PRO A 187 1.92 -23.56 4.76
C PRO A 187 2.67 -23.87 6.06
N GLY A 188 3.91 -23.37 6.21
CA GLY A 188 4.68 -23.43 7.46
C GLY A 188 5.67 -24.59 7.63
N ASP A 189 5.57 -25.65 6.80
CA ASP A 189 6.54 -26.78 6.82
C ASP A 189 7.66 -26.60 5.78
N GLU A 190 7.42 -25.82 4.72
CA GLU A 190 8.33 -25.61 3.60
C GLU A 190 8.69 -24.11 3.51
N ASN A 191 9.63 -23.67 4.35
CA ASN A 191 10.32 -22.38 4.21
C ASN A 191 11.81 -22.64 3.99
#